data_AF-A0A821QFD2-F1
#
_entry.id   AF-A0A821QFD2-F1
#
_cell.length_a   1.000
_cell.length_b   1.000
_cell.length_c   1.000
_cell.angle_alpha   90.00
_cell.angle_beta   90.00
_cell.angle_gamma   90.00
#
_symmetry.space_group_name_H-M   'P 1'
#
loop_
_entity.id
_entity.type
_entity.pdbx_description
1 polymer ?
#
loop_
_entity_poly.entity_id
_entity_poly.type
_entity_poly.pdbx_seq_one_letter_code
_entity_poly.pdbx_strand_id
1 'polypeptide(L)'
;MLESVNILDRLAKDFFDKIESKQWKERKEVLDDLLTLLTQNPKPTPEVDYFELIKALKKIISKDSNIPVVLVTAKCLTALAKGLKKAFKTHAVG
;
A
#
# COMPACT_ATOMS: atom_id res chain seq x y z
N MET A 1 -8.31 23.32 -7.90
CA MET A 1 -8.85 22.01 -7.49
C MET A 1 -7.68 21.14 -7.09
N LEU A 2 -7.67 20.57 -5.89
CA LEU A 2 -6.72 19.53 -5.54
C LEU A 2 -7.30 18.22 -6.07
N GLU A 3 -6.88 17.80 -7.25
CA GLU A 3 -7.27 16.50 -7.81
C GLU A 3 -6.71 15.41 -6.90
N SER A 4 -7.62 14.80 -6.15
CA SER A 4 -7.33 13.67 -5.28
C SER A 4 -7.15 12.41 -6.14
N VAL A 5 -6.02 11.72 -5.98
CA VAL A 5 -5.66 10.61 -6.87
C VAL A 5 -6.18 9.29 -6.31
N ASN A 6 -6.90 8.52 -7.12
CA ASN A 6 -7.22 7.14 -6.79
C ASN A 6 -5.98 6.25 -6.98
N ILE A 7 -5.30 5.95 -5.87
CA ILE A 7 -4.13 5.05 -5.86
C ILE A 7 -4.50 3.62 -6.29
N LEU A 8 -5.72 3.15 -5.99
CA LEU A 8 -6.15 1.79 -6.37
C LEU A 8 -6.35 1.66 -7.88
N ASP A 9 -6.86 2.69 -8.56
CA ASP A 9 -6.95 2.72 -10.03
C ASP A 9 -5.58 2.76 -10.71
N ARG A 10 -4.56 3.28 -10.02
CA ARG A 10 -3.18 3.31 -10.50
C ARG A 10 -2.39 2.05 -10.14
N LEU A 11 -2.96 1.20 -9.29
CA LEU A 11 -2.37 -0.05 -8.87
C LEU A 11 -2.35 -1.02 -10.05
N ALA A 12 -1.28 -1.82 -10.15
CA ALA A 12 -1.24 -2.89 -11.13
C ALA A 12 -2.35 -3.91 -10.81
N LYS A 13 -3.04 -4.44 -11.83
CA LYS A 13 -4.16 -5.39 -11.63
C LYS A 13 -3.70 -6.69 -10.98
N ASP A 14 -2.46 -7.06 -11.25
CA ASP A 14 -1.70 -8.17 -10.72
C ASP A 14 -1.04 -7.86 -9.36
N PHE A 15 -1.34 -6.72 -8.74
CA PHE A 15 -0.75 -6.36 -7.45
C PHE A 15 -1.02 -7.43 -6.40
N PHE A 16 -2.29 -7.76 -6.15
CA PHE A 16 -2.67 -8.72 -5.11
C PHE A 16 -2.15 -10.13 -5.41
N ASP A 17 -2.09 -10.53 -6.68
CA ASP A 17 -1.46 -11.79 -7.08
C ASP A 17 0.05 -11.79 -6.78
N LYS A 18 0.75 -10.70 -7.14
CA LYS A 18 2.20 -10.56 -6.91
C LYS A 18 2.57 -10.49 -5.45
N ILE A 19 1.75 -9.85 -4.59
CA ILE A 19 2.04 -9.81 -3.15
C ILE A 19 1.92 -11.20 -2.50
N GLU A 20 1.13 -12.10 -3.09
CA GLU A 20 0.96 -13.48 -2.63
C GLU A 20 1.89 -14.46 -3.37
N SER A 21 2.73 -13.98 -4.30
CA SER A 21 3.74 -14.80 -4.97
C SER A 21 4.64 -15.50 -3.96
N LYS A 22 5.07 -16.73 -4.25
CA LYS A 22 6.07 -17.45 -3.46
C LYS A 22 7.46 -16.81 -3.54
N GLN A 23 7.73 -16.03 -4.59
CA GLN A 23 9.00 -15.35 -4.77
C GLN A 23 9.02 -14.02 -4.00
N TRP A 24 9.83 -13.93 -2.96
CA TRP A 24 9.95 -12.71 -2.15
C TRP A 24 10.43 -11.50 -2.96
N LYS A 25 11.18 -11.72 -4.06
CA LYS A 25 11.64 -10.67 -4.97
C LYS A 25 10.46 -10.01 -5.70
N GLU A 26 9.53 -10.79 -6.23
CA GLU A 26 8.31 -10.28 -6.87
C GLU A 26 7.45 -9.51 -5.87
N ARG A 27 7.29 -10.05 -4.64
CA ARG A 27 6.61 -9.35 -3.54
C ARG A 27 7.27 -8.01 -3.23
N LYS A 28 8.60 -7.95 -3.24
CA LYS A 28 9.34 -6.70 -2.99
C LYS A 28 9.15 -5.70 -4.14
N GLU A 29 9.28 -6.13 -5.40
CA GLU A 29 9.12 -5.25 -6.57
C GLU A 29 7.75 -4.58 -6.59
N VAL A 30 6.68 -5.36 -6.41
CA VAL A 30 5.32 -4.81 -6.42
C VAL A 30 5.07 -3.82 -5.26
N LEU A 31 5.72 -4.03 -4.11
CA LEU A 31 5.65 -3.11 -2.98
C LEU A 31 6.53 -1.86 -3.19
N ASP A 32 7.70 -1.98 -3.83
CA ASP A 32 8.53 -0.83 -4.21
C ASP A 32 7.80 0.06 -5.24
N ASP A 33 7.07 -0.54 -6.18
CA ASP A 33 6.20 0.17 -7.13
C ASP A 33 5.06 0.89 -6.42
N LEU A 34 4.37 0.21 -5.48
CA LEU A 34 3.35 0.84 -4.64
C LEU A 34 3.92 2.00 -3.82
N LEU A 35 5.10 1.84 -3.22
CA LEU A 35 5.75 2.89 -2.46
C LEU A 35 6.05 4.10 -3.33
N THR A 36 6.54 3.86 -4.54
CA THR A 36 6.83 4.92 -5.53
C THR A 36 5.54 5.65 -5.90
N LEU A 37 4.47 4.91 -6.19
CA LEU A 37 3.16 5.46 -6.50
C LEU A 37 2.61 6.34 -5.35
N LEU A 38 2.70 5.87 -4.10
CA LEU A 38 2.28 6.62 -2.91
C LEU A 38 3.15 7.86 -2.68
N THR A 39 4.43 7.80 -3.02
CA THR A 39 5.36 8.93 -2.86
C THR A 39 5.14 10.00 -3.92
N GLN A 40 4.86 9.59 -5.16
CA GLN A 40 4.50 10.49 -6.27
C GLN A 40 3.13 11.13 -6.07
N ASN A 41 2.22 10.46 -5.36
CA ASN A 41 0.85 10.91 -5.12
C ASN A 41 0.61 11.15 -3.62
N PRO A 42 1.14 12.26 -3.05
CA PRO A 42 1.04 12.55 -1.62
C PRO A 42 -0.37 12.89 -1.13
N LYS A 43 -1.37 12.98 -2.02
CA LYS A 43 -2.79 13.17 -1.69
C LYS A 43 -3.67 12.09 -2.35
N PRO A 44 -3.74 10.89 -1.75
CA PRO A 44 -4.73 9.88 -2.10
C PRO A 44 -6.15 10.41 -1.87
N THR A 45 -7.12 9.98 -2.68
CA THR A 45 -8.52 10.34 -2.47
C THR A 45 -9.11 9.62 -1.25
N PRO A 46 -9.70 10.32 -0.28
CA PRO A 46 -10.27 9.68 0.92
C PRO A 46 -11.56 8.91 0.63
N GLU A 47 -12.19 9.12 -0.54
CA GLU A 47 -13.41 8.44 -0.99
C GLU A 47 -13.18 6.97 -1.37
N VAL A 48 -11.93 6.58 -1.57
CA VAL A 48 -11.56 5.19 -1.91
C VAL A 48 -11.37 4.38 -0.63
N ASP A 49 -11.88 3.16 -0.65
CA ASP A 49 -11.69 2.21 0.45
C ASP A 49 -10.31 1.56 0.37
N TYR A 50 -9.40 1.98 1.25
CA TYR A 50 -8.06 1.41 1.37
C TYR A 50 -7.98 0.23 2.33
N PHE A 51 -9.12 -0.22 2.88
CA PHE A 51 -9.15 -1.28 3.88
C PHE A 51 -8.46 -2.56 3.40
N GLU A 52 -8.77 -3.04 2.19
CA GLU A 52 -8.14 -4.24 1.64
C GLU A 52 -6.63 -4.09 1.47
N LEU A 53 -6.18 -2.92 0.99
CA LEU A 53 -4.75 -2.63 0.84
C LEU A 53 -4.05 -2.60 2.21
N ILE A 54 -4.62 -1.91 3.20
CA ILE A 54 -4.06 -1.84 4.55
C ILE A 54 -4.02 -3.24 5.19
N LYS A 55 -5.07 -4.05 5.01
CA LYS A 55 -5.16 -5.42 5.51
C LYS A 55 -4.10 -6.31 4.86
N ALA A 56 -3.89 -6.19 3.55
CA ALA A 56 -2.85 -6.89 2.81
C ALA A 56 -1.45 -6.52 3.32
N LEU A 57 -1.15 -5.23 3.46
CA LEU A 57 0.13 -4.75 4.00
C LEU A 57 0.36 -5.25 5.44
N LYS A 58 -0.66 -5.20 6.31
CA LYS A 58 -0.58 -5.76 7.67
C LYS A 58 -0.29 -7.27 7.66
N LYS A 59 -0.95 -8.03 6.77
CA LYS A 59 -0.74 -9.48 6.61
C LYS A 59 0.71 -9.79 6.25
N ILE A 60 1.31 -9.03 5.33
CA ILE A 60 2.73 -9.19 4.96
C ILE A 60 3.64 -8.87 6.14
N ILE A 61 3.43 -7.75 6.85
CA ILE A 61 4.25 -7.40 8.02
C ILE A 61 4.18 -8.49 9.10
N SER A 62 3.02 -9.12 9.30
CA SER A 62 2.84 -10.17 10.31
C SER A 62 3.27 -11.57 9.88
N LYS A 63 3.18 -11.91 8.58
CA LYS A 63 3.40 -13.28 8.08
C LYS A 63 4.67 -13.44 7.25
N ASP A 64 5.16 -12.41 6.58
CA ASP A 64 6.33 -12.51 5.72
C ASP A 64 7.62 -12.47 6.56
N SER A 65 8.38 -13.55 6.51
CA SER A 65 9.65 -13.67 7.25
C SER A 65 10.80 -12.91 6.58
N ASN A 66 10.61 -12.39 5.36
CA ASN A 66 11.66 -11.69 4.61
C ASN A 66 11.74 -10.22 5.02
N ILE A 67 12.79 -9.86 5.77
CA ILE A 67 13.02 -8.49 6.26
C ILE A 67 12.93 -7.43 5.15
N PRO A 68 13.52 -7.59 3.95
CA PRO A 68 13.44 -6.57 2.91
C PRO A 68 11.99 -6.28 2.45
N VAL A 69 11.15 -7.32 2.40
CA VAL A 69 9.74 -7.22 2.03
C VAL A 69 8.96 -6.50 3.13
N VAL A 70 9.17 -6.89 4.39
CA VAL A 70 8.54 -6.26 5.55
C VAL A 70 8.89 -4.77 5.64
N LEU A 71 10.16 -4.41 5.38
CA LEU A 71 10.62 -3.02 5.40
C LEU A 71 9.94 -2.15 4.34
N VAL A 72 9.85 -2.62 3.08
CA VAL A 72 9.16 -1.85 2.03
C VAL A 72 7.66 -1.77 2.30
N THR A 73 7.05 -2.84 2.83
CA THR A 73 5.63 -2.84 3.24
C THR A 73 5.35 -1.79 4.31
N ALA A 74 6.20 -1.71 5.34
CA ALA A 74 6.08 -0.71 6.40
C ALA A 74 6.22 0.72 5.86
N LYS A 75 7.12 0.94 4.88
CA LYS A 75 7.24 2.23 4.18
C LYS A 75 5.97 2.57 3.39
N CYS A 76 5.38 1.61 2.68
CA CYS A 76 4.11 1.81 1.97
C CYS A 76 3.00 2.23 2.94
N LEU A 77 2.84 1.50 4.04
CA LEU A 77 1.84 1.81 5.06
C LEU A 77 2.04 3.23 5.64
N THR A 78 3.29 3.60 5.89
CA THR A 78 3.64 4.94 6.38
C THR A 78 3.34 6.03 5.34
N ALA A 79 3.66 5.80 4.07
CA ALA A 79 3.38 6.74 2.97
C ALA A 79 1.86 6.94 2.80
N LEU A 80 1.09 5.84 2.83
CA LEU A 80 -0.36 5.87 2.78
C LEU A 80 -0.96 6.64 3.96
N ALA A 81 -0.47 6.39 5.18
CA ALA A 81 -0.89 7.12 6.37
C ALA A 81 -0.58 8.62 6.29
N LYS A 82 0.61 8.98 5.77
CA LYS A 82 0.99 10.37 5.53
C LYS A 82 0.10 11.06 4.49
N GLY A 83 -0.28 10.35 3.44
CA GLY A 83 -1.15 10.88 2.38
C GLY A 83 -2.60 11.10 2.83
N LEU A 84 -3.17 10.13 3.55
CA LEU A 84 -4.55 10.19 4.04
C LEU A 84 -4.72 11.02 5.33
N LYS A 85 -3.64 11.26 6.08
CA LYS A 85 -3.63 11.98 7.36
C LYS A 85 -4.76 11.51 8.31
N LYS A 86 -5.79 12.34 8.49
CA LYS A 86 -6.94 12.06 9.38
C LYS A 86 -7.84 10.94 8.84
N ALA A 87 -7.94 10.80 7.51
CA ALA A 87 -8.77 9.75 6.88
C ALA A 87 -8.18 8.35 7.07
N PHE A 88 -6.87 8.23 7.29
CA PHE A 88 -6.23 6.93 7.56
C PHE A 88 -6.81 6.24 8.80
N LYS A 89 -7.16 7.03 9.83
CA LYS A 89 -7.72 6.49 11.08
C LYS A 89 -9.11 5.88 10.87
N THR A 90 -9.89 6.39 9.91
CA THR A 90 -11.20 5.84 9.52
C THR A 90 -11.05 4.52 8.78
N HIS A 91 -10.05 4.43 7.89
CA HIS A 91 -9.80 3.23 7.07
C HIS A 91 -9.03 2.12 7.80
N ALA A 92 -8.33 2.43 8.89
CA ALA A 92 -7.53 1.47 9.66
C ALA A 92 -8.30 0.71 10.77
N VAL A 93 -9.53 1.16 11.08
CA VAL A 93 -10.36 0.70 12.22
C VAL A 93 -11.65 -0.01 11.74
N GLY A 94 -11.76 -0.31 10.45
CA GLY A 94 -12.83 -1.15 9.89
C GLY A 94 -12.73 -2.61 10.32
#